data_AF-A0A0A2VPY4-F1
#
_entry.id   AF-A0A0A2VPY4-F1
#
_cell.length_a   1.000
_cell.length_b   1.000
_cell.length_c   1.000
_cell.angle_alpha   90.00
_cell.angle_beta   90.00
_cell.angle_gamma   90.00
#
_symmetry.space_group_name_H-M   'P 1'
#
loop_
_entity.id
_entity.type
_entity.pdbx_description
1 polymer ?
#
loop_
_entity_poly.entity_id
_entity_poly.type
_entity_poly.pdbx_seq_one_letter_code
_entity_poly.pdbx_strand_id
1 'polypeptide(L)'
;MRCLVLLPVVFCSLAQAQGFIAATLYSDTGYEFDVPRFDQLEVGNSNVCFVYRDLNCIDEVKRFLAGEHEISDLDFKSIKCEGTLETMTEEQS
;
A
#
# COMPACT_ATOMS: atom_id res chain seq x y z
N MET A 1 -8.37 -49.94 28.47
CA MET A 1 -7.65 -49.60 27.22
C MET A 1 -8.09 -48.21 26.80
N ARG A 2 -7.13 -47.36 26.45
CA ARG A 2 -7.23 -45.90 26.32
C ARG A 2 -8.07 -45.47 25.12
N CYS A 3 -8.84 -44.39 25.31
CA CYS A 3 -9.52 -43.61 24.28
C CYS A 3 -8.56 -43.17 23.15
N LEU A 4 -9.03 -43.23 21.90
CA LEU A 4 -8.45 -42.51 20.77
C LEU A 4 -9.58 -41.75 20.09
N VAL A 5 -9.78 -40.51 20.55
CA VAL A 5 -10.64 -39.51 19.90
C VAL A 5 -9.85 -38.95 18.72
N LEU A 6 -10.26 -39.31 17.51
CA LEU A 6 -9.79 -38.70 16.27
C LEU A 6 -10.44 -37.31 16.15
N LEU A 7 -9.73 -36.28 16.65
CA LEU A 7 -10.06 -34.88 16.36
C LEU A 7 -9.60 -34.56 14.93
N PRO A 8 -10.48 -34.12 14.02
CA PRO A 8 -10.05 -33.50 12.79
C PRO A 8 -9.51 -32.11 13.15
N VAL A 9 -8.19 -31.99 13.20
CA VAL A 9 -7.53 -30.68 13.24
C VAL A 9 -7.73 -30.09 11.85
N VAL A 10 -8.79 -29.30 11.69
CA VAL A 10 -9.03 -28.51 10.48
C VAL A 10 -7.98 -27.39 10.47
N PHE A 11 -6.80 -27.72 9.95
CA PHE A 11 -5.90 -26.75 9.36
C PHE A 11 -6.41 -26.46 7.96
N CYS A 12 -6.98 -25.26 7.76
CA CYS A 12 -6.87 -24.48 6.54
C CYS A 12 -7.83 -23.31 6.64
N SER A 13 -7.31 -22.17 7.08
CA SER A 13 -7.66 -20.86 6.54
C SER A 13 -6.68 -19.86 7.15
N LEU A 14 -5.45 -19.81 6.63
CA LEU A 14 -4.87 -18.48 6.42
C LEU A 14 -5.71 -17.87 5.30
N ALA A 15 -6.88 -17.36 5.67
CA ALA A 15 -7.67 -16.50 4.80
C ALA A 15 -6.74 -15.36 4.43
N GLN A 16 -6.55 -15.20 3.12
CA GLN A 16 -5.72 -14.20 2.49
C GLN A 16 -5.85 -12.88 3.26
N ALA A 17 -4.75 -12.40 3.82
CA ALA A 17 -4.57 -10.97 3.90
C ALA A 17 -4.53 -10.51 2.44
N GLN A 18 -5.69 -10.20 1.88
CA GLN A 18 -5.80 -9.49 0.61
C GLN A 18 -5.20 -8.12 0.91
N GLY A 19 -3.87 -8.04 0.79
CA GLY A 19 -3.12 -6.84 1.10
C GLY A 19 -3.57 -5.75 0.16
N PHE A 20 -4.35 -4.81 0.69
CA PHE A 20 -4.68 -3.60 -0.05
C PHE A 20 -3.40 -2.78 -0.19
N ILE A 21 -2.82 -2.77 -1.39
CA ILE A 21 -1.66 -1.97 -1.72
C ILE A 21 -2.17 -0.67 -2.33
N ALA A 22 -2.12 0.42 -1.55
CA ALA A 22 -2.53 1.73 -2.02
C ALA A 22 -1.48 2.34 -2.98
N ALA A 23 -0.20 2.10 -2.70
CA ALA A 23 0.91 2.50 -3.56
C ALA A 23 2.17 1.65 -3.31
N THR A 24 2.99 1.53 -4.35
CA THR A 24 4.34 0.95 -4.28
C THR A 24 5.36 1.99 -4.74
N LEU A 25 6.46 2.13 -4.00
CA LEU A 25 7.56 3.03 -4.31
C LEU A 25 8.79 2.24 -4.72
N TYR A 26 9.43 2.63 -5.82
CA TYR A 26 10.64 2.00 -6.34
C TYR A 26 11.84 2.95 -6.25
N SER A 27 13.01 2.39 -5.94
CA SER A 27 14.28 3.09 -5.85
C SER A 27 15.37 2.25 -6.49
N ASP A 28 16.12 2.83 -7.43
CA ASP A 28 17.20 2.12 -8.12
C ASP A 28 18.44 1.91 -7.22
N THR A 29 18.56 2.66 -6.13
CA THR A 29 19.73 2.65 -5.24
C THR A 29 19.59 1.73 -4.03
N GLY A 30 18.44 1.06 -3.85
CA GLY A 30 18.12 0.33 -2.62
C GLY A 30 17.94 1.24 -1.40
N TYR A 31 17.55 0.67 -0.27
CA TYR A 31 17.23 1.40 0.98
C TYR A 31 18.46 1.88 1.78
N GLU A 32 19.66 1.90 1.19
CA GLU A 32 20.94 2.11 1.91
C GLU A 32 21.37 3.57 2.10
N PHE A 33 20.47 4.55 1.95
CA PHE A 33 20.80 5.96 2.18
C PHE A 33 20.12 6.55 3.42
N ASP A 34 20.81 7.49 4.10
CA ASP A 34 20.28 8.33 5.18
C ASP A 34 18.99 9.09 4.79
N VAL A 35 18.73 9.23 3.49
CA VAL A 35 17.48 9.76 2.95
C VAL A 35 17.07 8.90 1.75
N PRO A 36 15.98 8.11 1.83
CA PRO A 36 15.53 7.29 0.71
C PRO A 36 15.07 8.19 -0.44
N ARG A 37 15.58 7.92 -1.64
CA ARG A 37 15.16 8.58 -2.89
C ARG A 37 14.39 7.58 -3.74
N PHE A 38 13.23 7.97 -4.21
CA PHE A 38 12.36 7.14 -5.04
C PHE A 38 12.24 7.75 -6.43
N ASP A 39 12.28 6.89 -7.43
CA ASP A 39 12.27 7.29 -8.85
C ASP A 39 10.90 7.05 -9.48
N GLN A 40 10.14 6.09 -8.93
CA GLN A 40 8.83 5.71 -9.44
C GLN A 40 7.82 5.45 -8.32
N LEU A 41 6.57 5.82 -8.59
CA LEU A 41 5.40 5.56 -7.77
C LEU A 41 4.35 4.83 -8.63
N GLU A 42 3.97 3.63 -8.20
CA GLU A 42 2.80 2.92 -8.74
C GLU A 42 1.64 3.10 -7.77
N VAL A 43 0.58 3.78 -8.21
CA VAL A 43 -0.65 3.97 -7.44
C VAL A 43 -1.63 2.86 -7.78
N GLY A 44 -2.06 2.12 -6.76
CA GLY A 44 -2.99 1.01 -6.93
C GLY A 44 -4.34 1.46 -7.51
N ASN A 45 -5.04 0.54 -8.18
CA ASN A 45 -6.35 0.83 -8.75
C ASN A 45 -7.34 1.37 -7.69
N SER A 46 -8.19 2.30 -8.13
CA SER A 46 -9.16 2.98 -7.26
C SER A 46 -8.52 3.72 -6.08
N ASN A 47 -7.26 4.16 -6.22
CA ASN A 47 -6.60 5.05 -5.27
C ASN A 47 -6.18 6.37 -5.90
N VAL A 48 -6.03 7.34 -5.01
CA VAL A 48 -5.41 8.62 -5.28
C VAL A 48 -4.36 8.84 -4.21
N CYS A 49 -3.14 9.18 -4.62
CA CYS A 49 -2.05 9.48 -3.70
C CYS A 49 -1.65 10.95 -3.78
N PHE A 50 -1.34 11.52 -2.63
CA PHE A 50 -0.91 12.89 -2.43
C PHE A 50 0.49 12.86 -1.82
N VAL A 51 1.39 13.63 -2.39
CA VAL A 51 2.79 13.69 -1.97
C VAL A 51 3.04 15.05 -1.32
N TYR A 52 3.71 15.05 -0.16
CA TYR A 52 3.93 16.25 0.65
C TYR A 52 5.41 16.48 0.95
N ARG A 53 5.80 17.76 0.99
CA ARG A 53 7.17 18.19 1.26
C ARG A 53 7.56 18.01 2.74
N ASP A 54 6.57 17.98 3.62
CA ASP A 54 6.73 17.81 5.06
C ASP A 54 6.19 16.45 5.58
N LEU A 55 6.48 16.15 6.85
CA LEU A 55 6.07 14.90 7.51
C LEU A 55 4.64 14.96 8.10
N ASN A 56 4.02 16.14 8.12
CA ASN A 56 2.69 16.38 8.71
C ASN A 56 1.58 16.42 7.66
N CYS A 57 1.90 16.19 6.39
CA CYS A 57 0.99 16.21 5.25
C CYS A 57 0.29 17.57 5.04
N ILE A 58 1.01 18.69 5.16
CA ILE A 58 0.43 20.04 5.03
C ILE A 58 0.77 20.66 3.66
N ASP A 59 2.04 20.65 3.27
CA ASP A 59 2.55 21.24 2.04
C ASP A 59 2.50 20.23 0.89
N GLU A 60 1.33 20.14 0.24
CA GLU A 60 1.11 19.25 -0.91
C GLU A 60 1.97 19.68 -2.11
N VAL A 61 2.76 18.74 -2.63
CA VAL A 61 3.60 18.91 -3.81
C VAL A 61 2.84 18.53 -5.06
N LYS A 62 2.22 17.34 -5.06
CA LYS A 62 1.57 16.76 -6.23
C LYS A 62 0.57 15.68 -5.87
N ARG A 63 -0.40 15.49 -6.75
CA ARG A 63 -1.42 14.44 -6.70
C ARG A 63 -1.24 13.46 -7.86
N PHE A 64 -1.37 12.18 -7.56
CA PHE A 64 -1.28 11.06 -8.51
C PHE A 64 -2.54 10.22 -8.48
N LEU A 65 -3.06 9.90 -9.67
CA LEU A 65 -4.15 8.93 -9.85
C LEU A 65 -3.57 7.52 -10.03
N ALA A 66 -4.43 6.50 -10.04
CA ALA A 66 -4.03 5.13 -10.34
C ALA A 66 -3.14 5.02 -11.60
N GLY A 67 -2.11 4.17 -11.52
CA GLY A 67 -1.12 3.97 -12.57
C GLY A 67 0.32 4.25 -12.13
N GLU A 68 1.25 4.11 -13.08
CA GLU A 68 2.68 4.33 -12.88
C GLU A 68 3.08 5.78 -13.16
N HIS A 69 3.90 6.35 -12.27
CA HIS A 69 4.37 7.74 -12.37
C HIS A 69 5.85 7.83 -12.05
N GLU A 70 6.58 8.61 -12.86
CA GLU A 70 7.94 9.04 -12.54
C GLU A 70 7.89 10.17 -11.50
N ILE A 71 8.71 10.02 -10.46
CA ILE A 71 8.80 10.94 -9.31
C ILE A 71 10.25 11.29 -8.93
N SER A 72 11.21 10.96 -9.79
CA SER A 72 12.65 11.17 -9.60
C SER A 72 13.04 12.65 -9.36
N ASP A 73 12.18 13.57 -9.82
CA ASP A 73 12.28 15.02 -9.70
C ASP A 73 11.57 15.60 -8.47
N LEU A 74 10.86 14.78 -7.70
CA LEU A 74 10.11 15.24 -6.53
C LEU A 74 10.91 15.12 -5.24
N ASP A 75 11.08 16.27 -4.58
CA ASP A 75 11.54 16.33 -3.20
C ASP A 75 10.35 16.25 -2.24
N PHE A 76 10.17 15.11 -1.58
CA PHE A 76 9.08 14.87 -0.64
C PHE A 76 9.51 14.09 0.60
N LYS A 77 8.67 14.13 1.63
CA LYS A 77 8.90 13.43 2.91
C LYS A 77 7.77 12.51 3.31
N SER A 78 6.56 12.73 2.82
CA SER A 78 5.42 11.87 3.13
C SER A 78 4.49 11.71 1.93
N ILE A 79 3.75 10.60 1.94
CA ILE A 79 2.74 10.25 0.96
C ILE A 79 1.48 9.78 1.71
N LYS A 80 0.31 10.23 1.27
CA LYS A 80 -1.00 9.79 1.77
C LYS A 80 -1.81 9.28 0.59
N CYS A 81 -2.36 8.08 0.70
CA CYS A 81 -3.23 7.52 -0.33
C CYS A 81 -4.64 7.33 0.22
N GLU A 82 -5.64 7.64 -0.60
CA GLU A 82 -7.05 7.53 -0.27
C GLU A 82 -7.74 6.68 -1.35
N GLY A 83 -8.54 5.71 -0.90
CA GLY A 83 -9.36 4.89 -1.80
C GLY A 83 -10.55 5.70 -2.32
N THR A 84 -10.81 5.63 -3.62
CA THR A 84 -12.09 6.07 -4.20
C THR A 84 -13.14 5.00 -3.92
N LEU A 85 -14.27 5.43 -3.33
CA LEU A 85 -15.35 4.65 -2.68
C LEU A 85 -15.97 3.44 -3.43
N GLU A 86 -15.50 3.06 -4.62
CA GLU A 86 -16.04 1.92 -5.35
C GLU A 86 -15.63 0.56 -4.76
N THR A 87 -14.59 0.50 -3.93
CA THR A 87 -14.13 -0.75 -3.27
C THR A 87 -14.70 -0.99 -1.87
N MET A 88 -15.61 -0.13 -1.37
CA MET A 88 -16.22 -0.29 -0.04
C MET A 88 -17.66 -0.85 -0.07
N THR A 89 -18.20 -1.22 -1.23
CA THR A 89 -19.62 -1.59 -1.39
C THR A 89 -19.90 -3.06 -1.69
N GLU A 90 -18.90 -3.94 -1.71
CA GLU A 90 -19.08 -5.40 -1.87
C GLU A 90 -18.78 -6.16 -0.57
N GLU A 91 -19.31 -5.70 0.58
CA GLU A 91 -19.30 -6.51 1.82
C GLU A 91 -20.63 -6.50 2.61
N GLN A 92 -21.73 -6.07 2.00
CA GLN A 92 -23.07 -6.32 2.59
C GLN A 92 -24.10 -6.73 1.54
N SER A 93 -24.12 -8.02 1.19
CA SER A 93 -25.35 -8.70 0.77
C SER A 93 -25.33 -10.17 1.16
#